data_AF-A0A7C4DVJ1-F1
#
_entry.id   AF-A0A7C4DVJ1-F1
#
_cell.length_a   1.000
_cell.length_b   1.000
_cell.length_c   1.000
_cell.angle_alpha   90.00
_cell.angle_beta   90.00
_cell.angle_gamma   90.00
#
_symmetry.space_group_name_H-M   'P 1'
#
loop_
_entity.id
_entity.type
_entity.pdbx_description
1 polymer ?
#
loop_
_entity_poly.entity_id
_entity_poly.type
_entity_poly.pdbx_seq_one_letter_code
_entity_poly.pdbx_strand_id
1 'polypeptide(L)'
;MPPSSFTIRHPSLDLELCLKPIEELKLHEETIEALLEKLKREIEVDHVLKHPVIVDRNTLIVLDGMHRVEALRVLGYGYVPVCLVNYESPAITLGSWARLILNLQSLKPLISMLLSFRYVVVECRSFDEVKGALVSREASLGVITNQQLLLVKTGFKDIKRIYEVLKRVESELEARGYTISYETERDAYDKVKGLKAPVALIPPTALKSEVISTALRGERFPHKTTRHIIPARPLFINVPLKWLTSSLNLKEAATHFYNHLRRKTVIHHPPGQVLDRRYEEETYVFQNSARSNTERT
;
A
#
# COMPACT_ATOMS: atom_id res chain seq x y z
N MET A 1 -13.93 -27.58 18.22
CA MET A 1 -13.46 -26.22 18.55
C MET A 1 -13.98 -25.25 17.51
N PRO A 2 -14.36 -24.01 17.84
CA PRO A 2 -14.72 -23.03 16.81
C PRO A 2 -13.51 -22.80 15.89
N PRO A 3 -13.72 -22.53 14.59
CA PRO A 3 -12.64 -22.19 13.67
C PRO A 3 -11.88 -20.97 14.17
N SER A 4 -10.56 -20.98 14.01
CA SER A 4 -9.69 -19.83 14.34
C SER A 4 -9.74 -18.72 13.30
N SER A 5 -10.42 -18.94 12.18
CA SER A 5 -10.49 -18.00 11.05
C SER A 5 -11.82 -18.07 10.30
N PHE A 6 -12.16 -16.97 9.64
CA PHE A 6 -13.31 -16.82 8.75
C PHE A 6 -12.82 -16.67 7.31
N THR A 7 -13.19 -17.57 6.41
CA THR A 7 -12.69 -17.56 5.02
C THR A 7 -13.76 -17.07 4.05
N ILE A 8 -13.38 -16.13 3.20
CA ILE A 8 -14.12 -15.77 1.99
C ILE A 8 -13.39 -16.39 0.81
N ARG A 9 -14.10 -17.20 0.01
CA ARG A 9 -13.56 -17.80 -1.21
C ARG A 9 -13.83 -16.86 -2.39
N HIS A 10 -12.79 -16.26 -2.94
CA HIS A 10 -12.86 -15.49 -4.18
C HIS A 10 -12.24 -16.32 -5.32
N PRO A 11 -12.73 -16.23 -6.58
CA PRO A 11 -12.25 -17.08 -7.67
C PRO A 11 -10.74 -17.12 -7.88
N SER A 12 -10.03 -16.03 -7.54
CA SER A 12 -8.58 -15.90 -7.74
C SER A 12 -7.72 -16.07 -6.48
N LEU A 13 -8.30 -16.01 -5.27
CA LEU A 13 -7.60 -16.23 -4.00
C LEU A 13 -8.59 -16.45 -2.85
N ASP A 14 -8.15 -17.16 -1.82
CA ASP A 14 -8.86 -17.20 -0.54
C ASP A 14 -8.44 -16.00 0.33
N LEU A 15 -9.43 -15.39 0.99
CA LEU A 15 -9.26 -14.31 1.96
C LEU A 15 -9.56 -14.88 3.35
N GLU A 16 -8.52 -15.20 4.11
CA GLU A 16 -8.67 -15.78 5.45
C GLU A 16 -8.54 -14.70 6.52
N LEU A 17 -9.65 -14.40 7.21
CA LEU A 17 -9.69 -13.42 8.29
C LEU A 17 -9.40 -14.08 9.64
N CYS A 18 -8.40 -13.60 10.36
CA CYS A 18 -8.06 -14.06 11.71
C CYS A 18 -7.40 -12.94 12.55
N LEU A 19 -7.08 -13.24 13.81
CA LEU A 19 -6.22 -12.37 14.64
C LEU A 19 -4.79 -12.91 14.63
N LYS A 20 -3.83 -12.00 14.55
CA LYS A 20 -2.40 -12.30 14.73
C LYS A 20 -1.77 -11.43 15.81
N PRO A 21 -0.80 -11.95 16.58
CA PRO A 21 0.03 -11.12 17.44
C PRO A 21 0.75 -10.06 16.61
N ILE A 22 0.74 -8.82 17.11
CA ILE A 22 1.24 -7.67 16.37
C ILE A 22 2.75 -7.74 16.13
N GLU A 23 3.48 -8.40 17.03
CA GLU A 23 4.92 -8.62 16.96
C GLU A 23 5.34 -9.60 15.85
N GLU A 24 4.43 -10.46 15.38
CA GLU A 24 4.73 -11.40 14.28
C GLU A 24 4.73 -10.71 12.90
N LEU A 25 4.04 -9.56 12.80
CA LEU A 25 3.82 -8.84 11.54
C LEU A 25 5.06 -8.06 11.11
N LYS A 26 5.47 -8.27 9.86
CA LYS A 26 6.68 -7.67 9.28
C LYS A 26 6.29 -6.56 8.31
N LEU A 27 6.75 -5.34 8.58
CA LEU A 27 6.53 -4.19 7.71
C LEU A 27 7.68 -4.08 6.71
N HIS A 28 7.37 -3.94 5.43
CA HIS A 28 8.38 -3.69 4.38
C HIS A 28 8.45 -2.23 3.93
N GLU A 29 7.57 -1.34 4.40
CA GLU A 29 7.60 0.10 4.08
C GLU A 29 7.60 0.96 5.34
N GLU A 30 8.25 2.12 5.24
CA GLU A 30 8.12 3.21 6.19
C GLU A 30 6.68 3.74 6.26
N THR A 31 6.28 4.20 7.44
CA THR A 31 5.03 4.93 7.63
C THR A 31 5.28 6.44 7.49
N ILE A 32 4.19 7.19 7.33
CA ILE A 32 4.23 8.65 7.25
C ILE A 32 3.60 9.15 8.54
N GLU A 33 4.35 9.94 9.31
CA GLU A 33 3.97 10.37 10.66
C GLU A 33 2.62 11.10 10.69
N ALA A 34 2.39 12.04 9.77
CA ALA A 34 1.12 12.76 9.69
C ALA A 34 -0.10 11.83 9.45
N LEU A 35 0.07 10.78 8.62
CA LEU A 35 -0.98 9.79 8.38
C LEU A 35 -1.16 8.86 9.59
N LEU A 36 -0.07 8.54 10.27
CA LEU A 36 -0.07 7.72 11.49
C LEU A 36 -0.85 8.43 12.60
N GLU A 37 -0.57 9.71 12.85
CA GLU A 37 -1.26 10.50 13.88
C GLU A 37 -2.74 10.68 13.59
N LYS A 38 -3.10 10.94 12.32
CA LYS A 38 -4.50 10.98 11.90
C LYS A 38 -5.21 9.65 12.19
N LEU A 39 -4.60 8.55 11.80
CA LEU A 39 -5.19 7.22 11.94
C LEU A 39 -5.32 6.79 13.41
N LYS A 40 -4.35 7.13 14.27
CA LYS A 40 -4.44 6.88 15.71
C LYS A 40 -5.70 7.53 16.29
N ARG A 41 -5.93 8.81 15.98
CA ARG A 41 -7.11 9.55 16.44
C ARG A 41 -8.40 8.92 15.93
N GLU A 42 -8.46 8.55 14.66
CA GLU A 42 -9.63 7.89 14.08
C GLU A 42 -9.94 6.57 14.79
N ILE A 43 -8.92 5.73 15.01
CA ILE A 43 -9.06 4.45 15.73
C ILE A 43 -9.60 4.68 17.14
N GLU A 44 -9.01 5.61 17.91
CA GLU A 44 -9.44 5.90 19.29
C GLU A 44 -10.90 6.39 19.36
N VAL A 45 -11.30 7.27 18.44
CA VAL A 45 -12.66 7.82 18.37
C VAL A 45 -13.68 6.78 17.93
N ASP A 46 -13.35 5.94 16.96
CA ASP A 46 -14.27 4.93 16.42
C ASP A 46 -14.52 3.79 17.42
N HIS A 47 -13.60 3.55 18.37
CA HIS A 47 -13.57 2.39 19.28
C HIS A 47 -13.58 1.02 18.59
N VAL A 48 -13.44 1.00 17.27
CA VAL A 48 -13.37 -0.19 16.43
C VAL A 48 -12.28 -0.04 15.38
N LEU A 49 -11.65 -1.15 15.01
CA LEU A 49 -10.84 -1.23 13.80
C LEU A 49 -11.74 -1.60 12.61
N LYS A 50 -11.95 -0.64 11.71
CA LYS A 50 -12.87 -0.78 10.56
C LYS A 50 -12.44 -1.85 9.56
N HIS A 51 -11.16 -1.89 9.18
CA HIS A 51 -10.66 -2.74 8.10
C HIS A 51 -9.49 -3.64 8.56
N PRO A 52 -9.41 -4.91 8.12
CA PRO A 52 -8.28 -5.80 8.43
C PRO A 52 -7.03 -5.39 7.65
N VAL A 53 -5.86 -5.68 8.21
CA VAL A 53 -4.57 -5.54 7.52
C VAL A 53 -4.38 -6.71 6.56
N ILE A 54 -3.99 -6.49 5.30
CA ILE A 54 -3.73 -7.60 4.37
C ILE A 54 -2.31 -8.07 4.55
N VAL A 55 -2.14 -9.38 4.74
CA VAL A 55 -0.88 -9.98 5.17
C VAL A 55 -0.62 -11.24 4.35
N ASP A 56 0.63 -11.47 3.97
CA ASP A 56 1.02 -12.75 3.39
C ASP A 56 0.94 -13.87 4.42
N ARG A 57 0.23 -14.95 4.09
CA ARG A 57 -0.02 -16.07 5.01
C ARG A 57 1.25 -16.83 5.42
N ASN A 58 2.26 -16.86 4.55
CA ASN A 58 3.47 -17.66 4.76
C ASN A 58 4.53 -16.88 5.55
N THR A 59 4.73 -15.60 5.22
CA THR A 59 5.82 -14.78 5.78
C THR A 59 5.37 -13.81 6.88
N LEU A 60 4.06 -13.55 6.97
CA LEU A 60 3.43 -12.52 7.81
C LEU A 60 3.88 -11.09 7.45
N ILE A 61 4.28 -10.89 6.20
CA ILE A 61 4.58 -9.57 5.65
C ILE A 61 3.28 -8.83 5.38
N VAL A 62 3.22 -7.58 5.83
CA VAL A 62 2.06 -6.71 5.63
C VAL A 62 2.07 -6.18 4.21
N LEU A 63 1.10 -6.58 3.39
CA LEU A 63 0.96 -6.13 2.00
C LEU A 63 0.19 -4.81 1.89
N ASP A 64 -0.77 -4.59 2.79
CA ASP A 64 -1.53 -3.35 2.89
C ASP A 64 -1.96 -3.09 4.33
N GLY A 65 -1.73 -1.86 4.80
CA GLY A 65 -2.08 -1.42 6.17
C GLY A 65 -0.91 -1.19 7.12
N MET A 66 0.26 -0.80 6.63
CA MET A 66 1.44 -0.49 7.43
C MET A 66 1.15 0.54 8.53
N HIS A 67 0.47 1.64 8.18
CA HIS A 67 0.06 2.66 9.16
C HIS A 67 -0.90 2.11 10.21
N ARG A 68 -1.78 1.16 9.86
CA ARG A 68 -2.71 0.52 10.83
C ARG A 68 -1.96 -0.33 11.84
N VAL A 69 -0.99 -1.13 11.38
CA VAL A 69 -0.15 -1.92 12.27
C VAL A 69 0.66 -1.01 13.19
N GLU A 70 1.30 0.02 12.64
CA GLU A 70 2.09 0.95 13.46
C GLU A 70 1.22 1.75 14.44
N ALA A 71 0.01 2.18 14.03
CA ALA A 71 -0.93 2.86 14.92
C ALA A 71 -1.34 1.97 16.09
N LEU A 72 -1.72 0.72 15.82
CA LEU A 72 -2.09 -0.23 16.87
C LEU A 72 -0.92 -0.53 17.82
N ARG A 73 0.30 -0.61 17.29
CA ARG A 73 1.52 -0.81 18.09
C ARG A 73 1.77 0.36 19.03
N VAL A 74 1.69 1.59 18.53
CA VAL A 74 1.87 2.81 19.32
C VAL A 74 0.77 2.95 20.38
N LEU A 75 -0.46 2.55 20.06
CA LEU A 75 -1.60 2.55 20.99
C LEU A 75 -1.59 1.39 22.01
N GLY A 76 -0.59 0.49 21.93
CA GLY A 76 -0.42 -0.59 22.91
C GLY A 76 -1.34 -1.81 22.72
N TYR A 77 -1.92 -1.99 21.53
CA TYR A 77 -2.68 -3.21 21.21
C TYR A 77 -1.74 -4.37 20.87
N GLY A 78 -2.09 -5.58 21.33
CA GLY A 78 -1.29 -6.79 21.13
C GLY A 78 -1.71 -7.64 19.92
N TYR A 79 -2.93 -7.46 19.42
CA TYR A 79 -3.45 -8.23 18.31
C TYR A 79 -3.92 -7.36 17.14
N VAL A 80 -3.80 -7.90 15.94
CA VAL A 80 -4.25 -7.24 14.71
C VAL A 80 -5.22 -8.16 13.95
N PRO A 81 -6.40 -7.68 13.57
CA PRO A 81 -7.24 -8.31 12.56
C PRO A 81 -6.54 -8.30 11.21
N VAL A 82 -6.25 -9.49 10.69
CA VAL A 82 -5.57 -9.67 9.41
C VAL A 82 -6.47 -10.38 8.41
N CYS A 83 -6.23 -10.10 7.13
CA CYS A 83 -6.67 -10.89 6.00
C CYS A 83 -5.44 -11.57 5.42
N LEU A 84 -5.27 -12.85 5.74
CA LEU A 84 -4.21 -13.68 5.19
C LEU A 84 -4.54 -14.03 3.74
N VAL A 85 -3.56 -13.80 2.87
CA VAL A 85 -3.62 -14.14 1.43
C VAL A 85 -2.35 -14.89 1.04
N ASN A 86 -2.40 -15.69 -0.03
CA ASN A 86 -1.18 -16.26 -0.61
C ASN A 86 -0.49 -15.20 -1.49
N TYR A 87 0.55 -14.54 -0.98
CA TYR A 87 1.22 -13.47 -1.73
C TYR A 87 1.86 -13.94 -3.03
N GLU A 88 2.28 -15.20 -3.11
CA GLU A 88 2.86 -15.77 -4.33
C GLU A 88 1.83 -15.97 -5.45
N SER A 89 0.53 -15.92 -5.14
CA SER A 89 -0.53 -16.03 -6.16
C SER A 89 -0.30 -15.05 -7.31
N PRO A 90 -0.38 -15.50 -8.57
CA PRO A 90 -0.24 -14.62 -9.73
C PRO A 90 -1.34 -13.56 -9.82
N ALA A 91 -2.46 -13.77 -9.11
CA ALA A 91 -3.56 -12.80 -9.03
C ALA A 91 -3.19 -11.54 -8.25
N ILE A 92 -2.18 -11.61 -7.36
CA ILE A 92 -1.63 -10.43 -6.68
C ILE A 92 -0.45 -9.94 -7.50
N THR A 93 -0.50 -8.68 -7.94
CA THR A 93 0.58 -8.07 -8.73
C THR A 93 1.15 -6.84 -8.03
N LEU A 94 2.36 -6.46 -8.42
CA LEU A 94 3.02 -5.25 -7.96
C LEU A 94 3.03 -4.22 -9.08
N GLY A 95 2.79 -2.97 -8.74
CA GLY A 95 3.25 -1.83 -9.52
C GLY A 95 4.03 -0.86 -8.65
N SER A 96 4.42 0.25 -9.26
CA SER A 96 5.03 1.39 -8.58
C SER A 96 4.07 2.59 -8.54
N TRP A 97 4.44 3.58 -7.72
CA TRP A 97 3.80 4.90 -7.72
C TRP A 97 4.69 5.88 -8.49
N ALA A 98 4.19 6.43 -9.60
CA ALA A 98 4.85 7.53 -10.27
C ALA A 98 4.63 8.82 -9.46
N ARG A 99 5.62 9.72 -9.46
CA ARG A 99 5.55 11.02 -8.80
C ARG A 99 5.26 12.08 -9.84
N LEU A 100 4.10 12.70 -9.77
CA LEU A 100 3.82 13.91 -10.54
C LEU A 100 4.37 15.11 -9.80
N ILE A 101 5.26 15.85 -10.44
CA ILE A 101 5.78 17.12 -9.92
C ILE A 101 4.86 18.20 -10.46
N LEU A 102 4.11 18.85 -9.57
CA LEU A 102 3.19 19.92 -9.94
C LEU A 102 3.89 21.29 -9.87
N ASN A 103 3.37 22.27 -10.61
CA ASN A 103 3.85 23.66 -10.63
C ASN A 103 5.31 23.85 -11.11
N LEU A 104 5.91 22.84 -11.75
CA LEU A 104 7.22 22.97 -12.37
C LEU A 104 7.11 23.74 -13.70
N GLN A 105 7.70 24.94 -13.77
CA GLN A 105 7.67 25.80 -14.96
C GLN A 105 8.76 25.45 -15.99
N SER A 106 9.86 24.84 -15.54
CA SER A 106 10.99 24.46 -16.38
C SER A 106 11.63 23.19 -15.86
N LEU A 107 12.15 22.35 -16.75
CA LEU A 107 12.92 21.17 -16.39
C LEU A 107 14.32 21.48 -15.87
N LYS A 108 14.86 22.67 -16.18
CA LYS A 108 16.25 23.02 -15.85
C LYS A 108 16.59 22.80 -14.36
N PRO A 109 15.78 23.25 -13.38
CA PRO A 109 16.07 23.03 -11.97
C PRO A 109 16.13 21.55 -11.57
N LEU A 110 15.25 20.72 -12.13
CA LEU A 110 15.23 19.28 -11.89
C LEU A 110 16.48 18.62 -12.49
N ILE A 111 16.83 18.93 -13.73
CA ILE A 111 18.02 18.38 -14.38
C ILE A 111 19.29 18.82 -13.65
N SER A 112 19.43 20.10 -13.32
CA SER A 112 20.57 20.60 -12.54
C SER A 112 20.70 19.92 -11.18
N MET A 113 19.58 19.65 -10.50
CA MET A 113 19.57 18.88 -9.25
C MET A 113 20.08 17.45 -9.48
N LEU A 114 19.53 16.71 -10.45
CA LEU A 114 19.95 15.34 -10.76
C LEU A 114 21.44 15.25 -11.10
N LEU A 115 21.94 16.20 -11.90
CA LEU A 115 23.37 16.30 -12.25
C LEU A 115 24.24 16.63 -11.02
N SER A 116 23.75 17.47 -10.10
CA SER A 116 24.47 17.78 -8.85
C SER A 116 24.65 16.56 -7.94
N PHE A 117 23.74 15.59 -8.04
CA PHE A 117 23.86 14.28 -7.38
C PHE A 117 24.77 13.31 -8.12
N ARG A 118 25.44 13.76 -9.20
CA ARG A 118 26.28 12.96 -10.10
C ARG A 118 25.53 11.83 -10.80
N TYR A 119 24.23 12.00 -11.03
CA TYR A 119 23.45 11.07 -11.84
C TYR A 119 23.60 11.40 -13.31
N VAL A 120 23.61 10.35 -14.14
CA VAL A 120 23.66 10.49 -15.58
C VAL A 120 22.23 10.58 -16.10
N VAL A 121 21.93 11.60 -16.89
CA VAL A 121 20.62 11.78 -17.54
C VAL A 121 20.79 11.62 -19.04
N VAL A 122 20.01 10.72 -19.65
CA VAL A 122 20.04 10.46 -21.10
C VAL A 122 18.65 10.57 -21.67
N GLU A 123 18.54 11.05 -22.92
CA GLU A 123 17.27 11.12 -23.64
C GLU A 123 16.94 9.77 -24.29
N CYS A 124 15.64 9.46 -24.37
CA CYS A 124 15.11 8.25 -24.98
C CYS A 124 14.03 8.58 -26.01
N ARG A 125 13.79 7.63 -26.92
CA ARG A 125 12.97 7.88 -28.12
C ARG A 125 11.51 7.50 -27.90
N SER A 126 11.24 6.60 -26.98
CA SER A 126 9.89 6.09 -26.74
C SER A 126 9.64 5.76 -25.27
N PHE A 127 8.36 5.67 -24.92
CA PHE A 127 7.96 5.24 -23.57
C PHE A 127 8.29 3.77 -23.31
N ASP A 128 8.29 2.94 -24.35
CA ASP A 128 8.68 1.53 -24.24
C ASP A 128 10.18 1.37 -23.96
N GLU A 129 11.03 2.24 -24.50
CA GLU A 129 12.45 2.30 -24.11
C GLU A 129 12.61 2.65 -22.62
N VAL A 130 11.83 3.60 -22.11
CA VAL A 130 11.84 3.95 -20.69
C VAL A 130 11.45 2.75 -19.84
N LYS A 131 10.34 2.10 -20.18
CA LYS A 131 9.87 0.89 -19.49
C LYS A 131 10.91 -0.23 -19.52
N GLY A 132 11.48 -0.50 -20.69
CA GLY A 132 12.49 -1.54 -20.87
C GLY A 132 13.69 -1.32 -19.95
N ALA A 133 14.22 -0.09 -19.91
CA ALA A 133 15.36 0.27 -19.06
C ALA A 133 15.05 0.21 -17.56
N LEU A 134 13.82 0.51 -17.15
CA LEU A 134 13.37 0.37 -15.76
C LEU A 134 13.18 -1.11 -15.37
N VAL A 135 12.66 -1.94 -16.27
CA VAL A 135 12.50 -3.38 -16.03
C VAL A 135 13.86 -4.07 -15.93
N SER A 136 14.80 -3.76 -16.82
CA SER A 136 16.16 -4.32 -16.81
C SER A 136 17.07 -3.70 -15.73
N ARG A 137 16.59 -2.66 -15.02
CA ARG A 137 17.36 -1.86 -14.05
C ARG A 137 18.64 -1.25 -14.64
N GLU A 138 18.64 -0.97 -15.94
CA GLU A 138 19.68 -0.15 -16.58
C GLU A 138 19.51 1.35 -16.28
N ALA A 139 18.29 1.75 -15.97
CA ALA A 139 17.97 3.06 -15.42
C ALA A 139 17.28 2.91 -14.06
N SER A 140 17.48 3.93 -13.22
CA SER A 140 16.90 3.99 -11.89
C SER A 140 15.59 4.76 -11.87
N LEU A 141 15.39 5.72 -12.77
CA LEU A 141 14.16 6.50 -12.91
C LEU A 141 13.93 6.87 -14.38
N GLY A 142 12.67 6.93 -14.80
CA GLY A 142 12.23 7.65 -16.00
C GLY A 142 11.75 9.05 -15.63
N VAL A 143 12.08 10.06 -16.45
CA VAL A 143 11.51 11.41 -16.36
C VAL A 143 10.70 11.65 -17.62
N ILE A 144 9.40 11.82 -17.44
CA ILE A 144 8.44 12.01 -18.53
C ILE A 144 8.00 13.46 -18.54
N THR A 145 8.05 14.07 -19.72
CA THR A 145 7.61 15.44 -19.96
C THR A 145 6.79 15.45 -21.25
N ASN A 146 6.11 16.56 -21.54
CA ASN A 146 5.36 16.67 -22.79
C ASN A 146 6.28 16.57 -24.03
N GLN A 147 7.48 17.15 -23.95
CA GLN A 147 8.45 17.24 -25.07
C GLN A 147 9.48 16.11 -25.11
N GLN A 148 9.96 15.68 -23.94
CA GLN A 148 11.11 14.78 -23.81
C GLN A 148 10.81 13.58 -22.90
N LEU A 149 11.50 12.48 -23.16
CA LEU A 149 11.57 11.30 -22.31
C LEU A 149 13.02 11.09 -21.92
N LEU A 150 13.29 11.05 -20.61
CA LEU A 150 14.66 10.91 -20.11
C LEU A 150 14.76 9.70 -19.18
N LEU A 151 15.97 9.15 -19.10
CA LEU A 151 16.36 8.14 -18.12
C LEU A 151 17.42 8.71 -17.19
N VAL A 152 17.26 8.44 -15.90
CA VAL A 152 18.25 8.73 -14.86
C VAL A 152 18.96 7.44 -14.50
N LYS A 153 20.27 7.42 -14.69
CA LYS A 153 21.15 6.31 -14.34
C LYS A 153 21.98 6.71 -13.12
N THR A 154 21.78 6.00 -12.02
CA THR A 154 22.51 6.25 -10.75
C THR A 154 23.66 5.26 -10.54
N GLY A 155 23.71 4.18 -11.33
CA GLY A 155 24.61 3.04 -11.13
C GLY A 155 24.07 1.99 -10.14
N PHE A 156 23.04 2.32 -9.36
CA PHE A 156 22.37 1.35 -8.48
C PHE A 156 21.35 0.50 -9.24
N LYS A 157 21.42 -0.81 -9.04
CA LYS A 157 20.42 -1.78 -9.51
C LYS A 157 19.48 -2.28 -8.42
N ASP A 158 19.95 -2.24 -7.17
CA ASP A 158 19.16 -2.62 -6.00
C ASP A 158 17.93 -1.71 -5.85
N ILE A 159 16.75 -2.33 -5.75
CA ILE A 159 15.47 -1.62 -5.67
C ILE A 159 15.40 -0.67 -4.49
N LYS A 160 15.93 -1.03 -3.32
CA LYS A 160 15.84 -0.21 -2.12
C LYS A 160 16.64 1.07 -2.32
N ARG A 161 17.89 0.95 -2.79
CA ARG A 161 18.75 2.10 -3.10
C ARG A 161 18.14 3.01 -4.16
N ILE A 162 17.47 2.46 -5.17
CA ILE A 162 16.77 3.26 -6.19
C ILE A 162 15.67 4.10 -5.54
N TYR A 163 14.87 3.53 -4.64
CA TYR A 163 13.83 4.27 -3.93
C TYR A 163 14.38 5.23 -2.88
N GLU A 164 15.54 4.94 -2.27
CA GLU A 164 16.24 5.90 -1.39
C GLU A 164 16.71 7.14 -2.18
N VAL A 165 17.22 6.93 -3.41
CA VAL A 165 17.51 8.03 -4.34
C VAL A 165 16.24 8.81 -4.68
N LEU A 166 15.15 8.12 -5.00
CA LEU A 166 13.88 8.77 -5.32
C LEU A 166 13.36 9.60 -4.13
N LYS A 167 13.40 9.05 -2.92
CA LYS A 167 13.04 9.76 -1.68
C LYS A 167 13.87 11.03 -1.51
N ARG A 168 15.18 10.97 -1.77
CA ARG A 168 16.06 12.15 -1.73
C ARG A 168 15.66 13.20 -2.77
N VAL A 169 15.33 12.79 -3.99
CA VAL A 169 14.85 13.70 -5.04
C VAL A 169 13.52 14.34 -4.64
N GLU A 170 12.58 13.56 -4.11
CA GLU A 170 11.30 14.07 -3.59
C GLU A 170 11.52 15.13 -2.51
N SER A 171 12.31 14.83 -1.47
CA SER A 171 12.56 15.77 -0.37
C SER A 171 13.22 17.07 -0.84
N GLU A 172 14.14 17.02 -1.80
CA GLU A 172 14.78 18.22 -2.35
C GLU A 172 13.80 19.05 -3.20
N LEU A 173 12.88 18.41 -3.91
CA LEU A 173 11.82 19.09 -4.65
C LEU A 173 10.83 19.77 -3.70
N GLU A 174 10.38 19.08 -2.66
CA GLU A 174 9.49 19.62 -1.63
C GLU A 174 10.13 20.81 -0.89
N ALA A 175 11.42 20.71 -0.54
CA ALA A 175 12.17 21.80 0.08
C ALA A 175 12.26 23.06 -0.79
N ARG A 176 12.14 22.91 -2.11
CA ARG A 176 12.10 24.02 -3.10
C ARG A 176 10.67 24.51 -3.38
N GLY A 177 9.67 23.99 -2.67
CA GLY A 177 8.27 24.40 -2.77
C GLY A 177 7.47 23.70 -3.87
N TYR A 178 7.99 22.62 -4.46
CA TYR A 178 7.22 21.82 -5.42
C TYR A 178 6.23 20.92 -4.69
N THR A 179 5.07 20.70 -5.30
CA THR A 179 4.06 19.76 -4.80
C THR A 179 4.18 18.44 -5.55
N ILE A 180 4.19 17.33 -4.81
CA ILE A 180 4.29 15.99 -5.37
C ILE A 180 2.96 15.27 -5.16
N SER A 181 2.40 14.72 -6.24
CA SER A 181 1.28 13.78 -6.17
C SER A 181 1.68 12.41 -6.73
N TYR A 182 0.89 11.39 -6.42
CA TYR A 182 1.20 10.00 -6.77
C TYR A 182 0.16 9.43 -7.72
N GLU A 183 0.60 8.72 -8.76
CA GLU A 183 -0.26 8.13 -9.78
C GLU A 183 0.25 6.74 -10.18
N THR A 184 -0.57 5.99 -10.92
CA THR A 184 -0.05 4.81 -11.65
C THR A 184 0.88 5.27 -12.76
N GLU A 185 1.79 4.39 -13.19
CA GLU A 185 2.72 4.69 -14.29
C GLU A 185 2.01 5.19 -15.56
N ARG A 186 0.92 4.51 -15.95
CA ARG A 186 0.18 4.84 -17.17
C ARG A 186 -0.56 6.17 -17.02
N ASP A 187 -1.24 6.37 -15.90
CA ASP A 187 -1.98 7.61 -15.64
C ASP A 187 -1.03 8.81 -15.57
N ALA A 188 0.15 8.63 -14.99
CA ALA A 188 1.17 9.67 -14.94
C ALA A 188 1.63 10.06 -16.35
N TYR A 189 1.92 9.07 -17.20
CA TYR A 189 2.29 9.30 -18.60
C TYR A 189 1.17 10.05 -19.35
N ASP A 190 -0.07 9.57 -19.24
CA ASP A 190 -1.22 10.16 -19.94
C ASP A 190 -1.53 11.57 -19.43
N LYS A 191 -1.38 11.84 -18.12
CA LYS A 191 -1.53 13.20 -17.54
C LYS A 191 -0.46 14.15 -18.05
N VAL A 192 0.79 13.71 -18.17
CA VAL A 192 1.86 14.55 -18.72
C VAL A 192 1.67 14.82 -20.21
N LYS A 193 1.34 13.80 -21.02
CA LYS A 193 1.07 13.97 -22.45
C LYS A 193 -0.19 14.78 -22.73
N GLY A 194 -1.19 14.69 -21.85
CA GLY A 194 -2.39 15.52 -21.87
C GLY A 194 -2.24 16.89 -21.22
N LEU A 195 -1.01 17.33 -20.89
CA LEU A 195 -0.71 18.65 -20.30
C LEU A 195 -1.42 18.94 -18.95
N LYS A 196 -1.85 17.91 -18.23
CA LYS A 196 -2.46 18.00 -16.88
C LYS A 196 -1.41 18.01 -15.76
N ALA A 197 -0.18 17.61 -16.06
CA ALA A 197 0.97 17.70 -15.17
C ALA A 197 2.22 18.01 -16.01
N PRO A 198 3.18 18.80 -15.52
CA PRO A 198 4.35 19.15 -16.31
C PRO A 198 5.35 17.99 -16.41
N VAL A 199 5.53 17.22 -15.32
CA VAL A 199 6.54 16.16 -15.24
C VAL A 199 6.06 14.98 -14.40
N ALA A 200 6.45 13.78 -14.81
CA ALA A 200 6.37 12.57 -13.98
C ALA A 200 7.75 11.94 -13.78
N LEU A 201 8.05 11.52 -12.55
CA LEU A 201 9.14 10.60 -12.23
C LEU A 201 8.57 9.19 -12.10
N ILE A 202 9.10 8.25 -12.88
CA ILE A 202 8.65 6.86 -12.91
C ILE A 202 9.77 5.96 -12.38
N PRO A 203 9.62 5.35 -11.20
CA PRO A 203 10.54 4.35 -10.71
C PRO A 203 10.24 2.95 -11.25
N PRO A 204 11.22 2.02 -11.18
CA PRO A 204 10.97 0.63 -11.48
C PRO A 204 10.03 0.00 -10.45
N THR A 205 9.34 -1.05 -10.87
CA THR A 205 8.49 -1.87 -9.99
C THR A 205 9.35 -2.88 -9.22
N ALA A 206 9.16 -2.95 -7.91
CA ALA A 206 9.79 -3.96 -7.05
C ALA A 206 9.28 -5.37 -7.38
N LEU A 207 10.12 -6.37 -7.19
CA LEU A 207 9.73 -7.78 -7.26
C LEU A 207 9.19 -8.25 -5.91
N LYS A 208 8.27 -9.24 -5.92
CA LYS A 208 7.77 -9.85 -4.68
C LYS A 208 8.90 -10.42 -3.82
N SER A 209 9.91 -11.03 -4.45
CA SER A 209 11.10 -11.55 -3.77
C SER A 209 11.93 -10.45 -3.10
N GLU A 210 12.01 -9.26 -3.71
CA GLU A 210 12.67 -8.10 -3.11
C GLU A 210 11.89 -7.59 -1.89
N VAL A 211 10.56 -7.56 -1.98
CA VAL A 211 9.67 -7.24 -0.84
C VAL A 211 9.86 -8.22 0.31
N ILE A 212 9.83 -9.51 0.00
CA ILE A 212 10.00 -10.59 0.98
C ILE A 212 11.36 -10.48 1.65
N SER A 213 12.44 -10.42 0.87
CA SER A 213 13.80 -10.36 1.43
C SER A 213 14.03 -9.11 2.28
N THR A 214 13.48 -7.96 1.90
CA THR A 214 13.62 -6.70 2.66
C THR A 214 12.94 -6.80 4.03
N ALA A 215 11.67 -7.25 4.07
CA ALA A 215 10.96 -7.40 5.35
C ALA A 215 11.57 -8.49 6.25
N LEU A 216 12.05 -9.60 5.68
CA LEU A 216 12.69 -10.66 6.46
C LEU A 216 14.03 -10.23 7.07
N ARG A 217 14.73 -9.26 6.46
CA ARG A 217 15.90 -8.61 7.07
C ARG A 217 15.55 -7.56 8.12
N GLY A 218 14.26 -7.31 8.39
CA GLY A 218 13.81 -6.23 9.28
C GLY A 218 14.02 -4.83 8.71
N GLU A 219 14.31 -4.73 7.41
CA GLU A 219 14.49 -3.47 6.71
C GLU A 219 13.16 -2.95 6.17
N ARG A 220 13.09 -1.64 5.91
CA ARG A 220 11.94 -0.99 5.29
C ARG A 220 12.39 -0.23 4.05
N PHE A 221 11.57 -0.26 3.01
CA PHE A 221 11.63 0.67 1.90
C PHE A 221 11.10 2.05 2.30
N PRO A 222 11.51 3.11 1.60
CA PRO A 222 10.78 4.37 1.58
C PRO A 222 9.28 4.18 1.37
N HIS A 223 8.47 5.10 1.91
CA HIS A 223 7.02 5.07 1.69
C HIS A 223 6.70 5.14 0.20
N LYS A 224 5.58 4.52 -0.21
CA LYS A 224 5.11 4.52 -1.61
C LYS A 224 6.12 3.83 -2.54
N THR A 225 6.76 2.77 -2.05
CA THR A 225 7.63 1.92 -2.87
C THR A 225 6.84 0.87 -3.61
N THR A 226 5.90 0.20 -2.93
CA THR A 226 5.10 -0.86 -3.51
C THR A 226 3.65 -0.42 -3.70
N ARG A 227 3.05 -0.86 -4.81
CA ARG A 227 1.62 -0.79 -5.04
C ARG A 227 1.09 -2.20 -5.25
N HIS A 228 0.63 -2.83 -4.18
CA HIS A 228 -0.04 -4.13 -4.25
C HIS A 228 -1.41 -3.99 -4.90
N ILE A 229 -1.60 -4.68 -6.02
CA ILE A 229 -2.89 -4.88 -6.66
C ILE A 229 -3.39 -6.24 -6.20
N ILE A 230 -4.42 -6.23 -5.35
CA ILE A 230 -5.03 -7.42 -4.75
C ILE A 230 -6.47 -7.43 -5.26
N PRO A 231 -6.95 -8.53 -5.87
CA PRO A 231 -8.17 -8.49 -6.66
C PRO A 231 -9.45 -8.45 -5.82
N ALA A 232 -9.34 -8.71 -4.50
CA ALA A 232 -10.46 -8.58 -3.58
C ALA A 232 -10.03 -8.13 -2.19
N ARG A 233 -10.89 -7.36 -1.50
CA ARG A 233 -10.66 -6.94 -0.11
C ARG A 233 -11.88 -7.12 0.80
N PRO A 234 -11.70 -7.68 2.00
CA PRO A 234 -12.71 -7.59 3.05
C PRO A 234 -12.67 -6.22 3.72
N LEU A 235 -13.83 -5.58 3.88
CA LEU A 235 -13.96 -4.22 4.43
C LEU A 235 -15.01 -4.16 5.54
N PHE A 236 -14.88 -3.15 6.41
CA PHE A 236 -15.86 -2.85 7.46
C PHE A 236 -16.14 -4.02 8.42
N ILE A 237 -15.10 -4.82 8.73
CA ILE A 237 -15.18 -5.85 9.76
C ILE A 237 -15.49 -5.26 11.14
N ASN A 238 -15.16 -3.99 11.39
CA ASN A 238 -15.55 -3.21 12.56
C ASN A 238 -15.30 -3.98 13.88
N VAL A 239 -14.04 -4.33 14.15
CA VAL A 239 -13.65 -5.13 15.32
C VAL A 239 -13.48 -4.22 16.54
N PRO A 240 -14.19 -4.46 17.65
CA PRO A 240 -13.98 -3.73 18.90
C PRO A 240 -12.53 -3.74 19.40
N LEU A 241 -11.98 -2.57 19.70
CA LEU A 241 -10.57 -2.45 20.11
C LEU A 241 -10.25 -3.17 21.42
N LYS A 242 -11.24 -3.30 22.33
CA LYS A 242 -11.11 -4.07 23.57
C LYS A 242 -10.78 -5.55 23.36
N TRP A 243 -10.96 -6.08 22.15
CA TRP A 243 -10.57 -7.47 21.82
C TRP A 243 -9.14 -7.58 21.31
N LEU A 244 -8.49 -6.45 21.01
CA LEU A 244 -7.16 -6.37 20.43
C LEU A 244 -6.07 -6.15 21.50
N THR A 245 -6.47 -6.03 22.77
CA THR A 245 -5.56 -5.84 23.89
C THR A 245 -4.91 -7.17 24.29
N SER A 246 -3.68 -7.11 24.80
CA SER A 246 -2.95 -8.28 25.30
C SER A 246 -3.50 -8.81 26.64
N SER A 247 -4.54 -8.18 27.20
CA SER A 247 -5.20 -8.64 28.43
C SER A 247 -6.08 -9.89 28.22
N LEU A 248 -6.52 -10.13 26.98
CA LEU A 248 -7.16 -11.37 26.57
C LEU A 248 -6.10 -12.33 26.04
N ASN A 249 -6.26 -13.63 26.28
CA ASN A 249 -5.44 -14.58 25.54
C ASN A 249 -5.89 -14.67 24.07
N LEU A 250 -4.96 -15.00 23.17
CA LEU A 250 -5.20 -15.02 21.72
C LEU A 250 -6.40 -15.92 21.34
N LYS A 251 -6.59 -17.05 22.05
CA LYS A 251 -7.66 -18.01 21.74
C LYS A 251 -9.05 -17.43 22.03
N GLU A 252 -9.20 -16.73 23.15
CA GLU A 252 -10.43 -16.02 23.52
C GLU A 252 -10.71 -14.88 22.54
N ALA A 253 -9.70 -14.03 22.27
CA ALA A 253 -9.82 -12.94 21.33
C ALA A 253 -10.21 -13.44 19.92
N ALA A 254 -9.57 -14.52 19.44
CA ALA A 254 -9.89 -15.14 18.15
C ALA A 254 -11.30 -15.72 18.12
N THR A 255 -11.79 -16.28 19.24
CA THR A 255 -13.17 -16.77 19.35
C THR A 255 -14.18 -15.62 19.27
N HIS A 256 -13.92 -14.49 19.93
CA HIS A 256 -14.75 -13.30 19.82
C HIS A 256 -14.76 -12.76 18.38
N PHE A 257 -13.58 -12.65 17.77
CA PHE A 257 -13.41 -12.21 16.39
C PHE A 257 -14.16 -13.09 15.39
N TYR A 258 -13.99 -14.41 15.46
CA TYR A 258 -14.69 -15.35 14.56
C TYR A 258 -16.21 -15.24 14.70
N ASN A 259 -16.72 -15.25 15.94
CA ASN A 259 -18.16 -15.13 16.18
C ASN A 259 -18.74 -13.78 15.74
N HIS A 260 -17.95 -12.71 15.84
CA HIS A 260 -18.32 -11.38 15.35
C HIS A 260 -18.50 -11.38 13.84
N LEU A 261 -17.54 -11.92 13.08
CA LEU A 261 -17.64 -12.01 11.62
C LEU A 261 -18.77 -12.94 11.18
N ARG A 262 -18.92 -14.10 11.84
CA ARG A 262 -19.97 -15.08 11.52
C ARG A 262 -21.39 -14.52 11.63
N ARG A 263 -21.61 -13.52 12.50
CA ARG A 263 -22.93 -12.88 12.69
C ARG A 263 -23.23 -11.77 11.69
N LYS A 264 -22.29 -11.41 10.82
CA LYS A 264 -22.44 -10.35 9.84
C LYS A 264 -22.90 -10.90 8.49
N THR A 265 -23.64 -10.07 7.77
CA THR A 265 -23.92 -10.28 6.35
C THR A 265 -22.72 -9.79 5.55
N VAL A 266 -22.26 -10.58 4.58
CA VAL A 266 -21.17 -10.19 3.68
C VAL A 266 -21.77 -9.85 2.32
N ILE A 267 -21.66 -8.59 1.91
CA ILE A 267 -22.10 -8.12 0.59
C ILE A 267 -20.89 -8.05 -0.32
N HIS A 268 -20.97 -8.75 -1.44
CA HIS A 268 -19.98 -8.68 -2.50
C HIS A 268 -20.33 -7.54 -3.46
N HIS A 269 -19.34 -6.68 -3.73
CA HIS A 269 -19.47 -5.64 -4.73
C HIS A 269 -18.41 -5.78 -5.82
N PRO A 270 -18.77 -5.45 -7.08
CA PRO A 270 -17.82 -5.45 -8.18
C PRO A 270 -16.76 -4.35 -8.03
N PRO A 271 -15.68 -4.39 -8.83
CA PRO A 271 -14.67 -3.33 -8.88
C PRO A 271 -15.23 -1.91 -9.05
N GLY A 272 -14.50 -0.90 -8.57
CA GLY A 272 -14.81 0.51 -8.80
C GLY A 272 -15.79 1.15 -7.81
N GLN A 273 -16.12 0.47 -6.70
CA GLN A 273 -17.01 1.05 -5.68
C GLN A 273 -16.37 2.22 -4.95
N VAL A 274 -17.19 3.20 -4.58
CA VAL A 274 -16.83 4.25 -3.63
C VAL A 274 -17.56 3.99 -2.32
N LEU A 275 -16.79 3.70 -1.27
CA LEU A 275 -17.28 3.47 0.09
C LEU A 275 -16.77 4.61 0.99
N ASP A 276 -15.81 4.33 1.89
CA ASP A 276 -15.00 5.36 2.55
C ASP A 276 -13.95 5.97 1.60
N ARG A 277 -13.55 5.19 0.60
CA ARG A 277 -12.76 5.63 -0.56
C ARG A 277 -13.12 4.81 -1.79
N ARG A 278 -12.51 5.15 -2.92
CA ARG A 278 -12.61 4.34 -4.14
C ARG A 278 -11.74 3.07 -4.03
N TYR A 279 -12.33 1.93 -4.38
CA TYR A 279 -11.66 0.64 -4.49
C TYR A 279 -11.73 0.18 -5.95
N GLU A 280 -10.57 -0.08 -6.57
CA GLU A 280 -10.51 -0.54 -7.97
C GLU A 280 -10.70 -2.05 -8.10
N GLU A 281 -10.72 -2.76 -6.97
CA GLU A 281 -10.85 -4.20 -6.84
C GLU A 281 -12.21 -4.60 -6.28
N GLU A 282 -12.51 -5.90 -6.29
CA GLU A 282 -13.73 -6.43 -5.67
C GLU A 282 -13.71 -6.19 -4.15
N THR A 283 -14.89 -5.99 -3.56
CA THR A 283 -14.98 -5.78 -2.11
C THR A 283 -16.00 -6.70 -1.47
N TYR A 284 -15.67 -7.19 -0.29
CA TYR A 284 -16.55 -7.98 0.57
C TYR A 284 -16.84 -7.17 1.83
N VAL A 285 -17.98 -6.48 1.82
CA VAL A 285 -18.37 -5.53 2.87
C VAL A 285 -19.15 -6.25 3.96
N PHE A 286 -18.64 -6.19 5.19
CA PHE A 286 -19.26 -6.78 6.36
C PHE A 286 -20.28 -5.81 6.98
N GLN A 287 -21.56 -6.19 6.97
CA GLN A 287 -22.66 -5.43 7.55
C GLN A 287 -23.25 -6.14 8.76
N ASN A 288 -23.79 -5.36 9.70
CA ASN A 288 -24.56 -5.95 10.79
C ASN A 288 -25.81 -6.59 10.19
N SER A 289 -26.04 -7.87 10.50
CA SER A 289 -27.28 -8.54 10.10
C SER A 289 -28.46 -7.74 10.64
N ALA A 290 -29.42 -7.40 9.77
CA ALA A 290 -30.69 -6.84 10.19
C ALA A 290 -31.43 -7.89 11.04
N ARG A 291 -31.22 -7.90 12.36
CA ARG A 291 -32.15 -8.60 13.25
C ARG A 291 -33.38 -7.74 13.38
N SER A 292 -34.43 -8.17 12.66
CA SER A 292 -35.86 -8.04 12.98
C SER A 292 -36.18 -7.06 14.11
N ASN A 293 -36.73 -5.90 13.74
CA ASN A 293 -37.33 -4.92 14.62
C ASN A 293 -38.72 -5.42 15.11
N THR A 294 -38.77 -6.64 15.64
CA THR A 294 -39.97 -7.27 16.22
C THR A 294 -39.63 -7.80 17.61
N GLU A 295 -39.42 -6.87 18.53
CA GLU A 295 -39.61 -7.05 19.98
C GLU A 295 -39.61 -5.66 20.62
N ARG A 296 -40.61 -4.86 20.21
CA ARG A 296 -41.13 -3.71 20.97
C ARG A 296 -42.63 -3.62 20.69
N THR A 297 -43.38 -4.43 21.40
CA THR A 297 -44.77 -4.18 21.82
C THR A 297 -44.96 -4.90 23.14
#